data_AF-A0A1H3FYE0-F1
#
_entry.id   AF-A0A1H3FYE0-F1
#
_cell.length_a   1.000
_cell.length_b   1.000
_cell.length_c   1.000
_cell.angle_alpha   90.00
_cell.angle_beta   90.00
_cell.angle_gamma   90.00
#
_symmetry.space_group_name_H-M   'P 1'
#
loop_
_entity.id
_entity.type
_entity.pdbx_description
1 polymer ?
#
loop_
_entity_poly.entity_id
_entity_poly.type
_entity_poly.pdbx_seq_one_letter_code
_entity_poly.pdbx_strand_id
1 'polypeptide(L)'
;MEKQIFIFTAGNSEARQHLEISIKNPINLEKIIKFFESEDQEELRLINSRHGIYAWGAMPGPSNERLWNELKPDDYVLCVYDNTYHYVAKILKKCRNEKCAQALWGSDSDGHTWEFMYFLSRPEKIEIPVQSLSQYLNKSYRGFTRISAAKVQTIEKDFGSIDEFIEKELKKFGPVPNVSTKPINAYSVIENIISHIQSNGFVYEPWQIAQYVTAVRTKPFMILAGISGTGKSKLPALVAEAISGKSRLIPVRPDWTDSSDILGYVDLQGDFRPGVLLEIAREAMNDRNTLWTCIIDEMNLARVEHYFAEVLSKIECRHGTPELGYDSDPLLLQSINNKKDVEWSKVILPSNLCLVGTVNMDESSHSFSRKVLDRAFTIELSDVYLDLWKKPQITATQVDSGITRNYWPISKWYPRALRLSELNNLKNEEEKEIARAIEALKDINKYLALAQLQVGYRIRDEVALFLINALEIQESFKGRNNERVDPLDLALEMKILPRIVGGSSAIRRVILGMLGWAMTGEPLATDEDAWPILENWEGANRTNAINDARYPRLAARLCLMWGRLVEDGYTSYWL
;
A
#
# COMPACT_ATOMS: atom_id res chain seq x y z
N MET A 1 -39.70 19.38 3.19
CA MET A 1 -38.95 20.57 3.64
C MET A 1 -37.61 20.55 2.94
N GLU A 2 -37.15 21.66 2.39
CA GLU A 2 -35.80 21.74 1.81
C GLU A 2 -34.76 21.53 2.92
N LYS A 3 -33.91 20.52 2.75
CA LYS A 3 -32.82 20.19 3.66
C LYS A 3 -31.67 21.19 3.48
N GLN A 4 -30.82 21.31 4.49
CA GLN A 4 -29.68 22.22 4.47
C GLN A 4 -28.39 21.55 4.98
N ILE A 5 -27.24 22.09 4.58
CA ILE A 5 -25.92 21.67 5.06
C ILE A 5 -25.28 22.80 5.89
N PHE A 6 -24.91 22.47 7.12
CA PHE A 6 -24.17 23.34 8.03
C PHE A 6 -22.80 22.74 8.36
N ILE A 7 -21.86 23.60 8.71
CA ILE A 7 -20.47 23.23 8.96
C ILE A 7 -20.02 23.90 10.24
N PHE A 8 -19.45 23.13 11.16
CA PHE A 8 -18.77 23.67 12.34
C PHE A 8 -17.29 23.31 12.30
N THR A 9 -16.45 24.24 12.77
CA THR A 9 -15.01 24.05 12.81
C THR A 9 -14.52 23.70 14.22
N ALA A 10 -13.65 22.69 14.33
CA ALA A 10 -12.96 22.33 15.58
C ALA A 10 -11.45 22.65 15.52
N GLY A 11 -11.14 23.90 15.19
CA GLY A 11 -9.76 24.33 14.88
C GLY A 11 -8.88 24.65 16.09
N ASN A 12 -9.47 24.97 17.26
CA ASN A 12 -8.72 25.26 18.49
C ASN A 12 -8.72 24.06 19.46
N SER A 13 -7.81 24.09 20.43
CA SER A 13 -7.63 23.01 21.42
C SER A 13 -8.90 22.75 22.25
N GLU A 14 -9.63 23.79 22.61
CA GLU A 14 -10.89 23.73 23.35
C GLU A 14 -12.00 23.04 22.55
N ALA A 15 -12.23 23.41 21.28
CA ALA A 15 -13.19 22.71 20.43
C ALA A 15 -12.78 21.24 20.18
N ARG A 16 -11.48 20.94 20.11
CA ARG A 16 -11.01 19.54 20.01
C ARG A 16 -11.36 18.72 21.25
N GLN A 17 -11.31 19.31 22.44
CA GLN A 17 -11.78 18.66 23.67
C GLN A 17 -13.29 18.43 23.66
N HIS A 18 -14.08 19.40 23.20
CA HIS A 18 -15.53 19.25 23.09
C HIS A 18 -15.93 18.15 22.10
N LEU A 19 -15.14 17.99 21.04
CA LEU A 19 -15.32 16.96 20.03
C LEU A 19 -15.14 15.56 20.63
N GLU A 20 -14.16 15.37 21.51
CA GLU A 20 -14.00 14.11 22.28
C GLU A 20 -15.19 13.83 23.21
N ILE A 21 -15.72 14.87 23.86
CA ILE A 21 -16.79 14.75 24.86
C ILE A 21 -18.14 14.38 24.25
N SER A 22 -18.46 14.94 23.07
CA SER A 22 -19.86 15.00 22.59
C SER A 22 -20.09 14.59 21.14
N ILE A 23 -19.03 14.36 20.36
CA ILE A 23 -19.11 13.94 18.94
C ILE A 23 -18.47 12.56 18.75
N LYS A 24 -17.24 12.34 19.24
CA LYS A 24 -16.57 11.04 19.14
C LYS A 24 -17.18 9.99 20.06
N ASN A 25 -17.63 10.41 21.25
CA ASN A 25 -18.23 9.55 22.25
C ASN A 25 -19.68 9.98 22.53
N PRO A 26 -20.60 9.02 22.77
CA PRO A 26 -21.96 9.35 23.17
C PRO A 26 -21.98 9.97 24.57
N ILE A 27 -22.80 10.99 24.76
CA ILE A 27 -23.03 11.66 26.04
C ILE A 27 -23.82 10.73 26.96
N ASN A 28 -23.37 10.59 28.20
CA ASN A 28 -24.14 9.88 29.22
C ASN A 28 -25.42 10.68 29.55
N LEU A 29 -26.58 10.15 29.12
CA LEU A 29 -27.89 10.76 29.32
C LEU A 29 -28.18 11.11 30.79
N GLU A 30 -27.78 10.27 31.74
CA GLU A 30 -28.05 10.51 33.18
C GLU A 30 -27.38 11.80 33.69
N LYS A 31 -26.28 12.21 33.07
CA LYS A 31 -25.57 13.45 33.45
C LYS A 31 -26.32 14.71 33.00
N ILE A 32 -27.07 14.63 31.90
CA ILE A 32 -27.69 15.79 31.27
C ILE A 32 -29.21 15.86 31.45
N ILE A 33 -29.88 14.73 31.65
CA ILE A 33 -31.36 14.64 31.66
C ILE A 33 -32.02 15.51 32.74
N LYS A 34 -31.34 15.70 33.86
CA LYS A 34 -31.77 16.55 34.98
C LYS A 34 -31.88 18.04 34.66
N PHE A 35 -31.32 18.49 33.53
CA PHE A 35 -31.37 19.88 33.08
C PHE A 35 -32.51 20.15 32.08
N PHE A 36 -33.35 19.17 31.80
CA PHE A 36 -34.46 19.26 30.84
C PHE A 36 -35.82 19.03 31.53
N GLU A 37 -36.87 19.64 30.99
CA GLU A 37 -38.25 19.46 31.46
C GLU A 37 -38.80 18.06 31.08
N SER A 38 -39.86 17.62 31.77
CA SER A 38 -40.37 16.23 31.66
C SER A 38 -40.67 15.77 30.22
N GLU A 39 -41.18 16.65 29.37
CA GLU A 39 -41.47 16.38 27.95
C GLU A 39 -40.18 16.18 27.13
N ASP A 40 -39.18 17.04 27.33
CA ASP A 40 -37.87 16.94 26.67
C ASP A 40 -37.08 15.71 27.13
N GLN A 41 -37.27 15.28 28.39
CA GLN A 41 -36.61 14.08 28.94
C GLN A 41 -37.07 12.80 28.24
N GLU A 42 -38.37 12.66 27.94
CA GLU A 42 -38.89 11.50 27.22
C GLU A 42 -38.34 11.42 25.80
N GLU A 43 -38.28 12.56 25.10
CA GLU A 43 -37.73 12.65 23.75
C GLU A 43 -36.22 12.33 23.73
N LEU A 44 -35.45 12.83 24.70
CA LEU A 44 -34.02 12.51 24.83
C LEU A 44 -33.77 11.04 25.17
N ARG A 45 -34.61 10.41 26.00
CA ARG A 45 -34.56 8.96 26.25
C ARG A 45 -34.81 8.17 24.97
N LEU A 46 -35.76 8.61 24.15
CA LEU A 46 -36.06 7.98 22.86
C LEU A 46 -34.86 8.11 21.89
N ILE A 47 -34.27 9.30 21.78
CA ILE A 47 -33.07 9.53 20.95
C ILE A 47 -31.91 8.65 21.41
N ASN A 48 -31.64 8.61 22.72
CA ASN A 48 -30.56 7.81 23.28
C ASN A 48 -30.71 6.32 22.98
N SER A 49 -31.92 5.78 23.11
CA SER A 49 -32.21 4.37 22.86
C SER A 49 -31.98 3.94 21.41
N ARG A 50 -32.09 4.86 20.44
CA ARG A 50 -31.98 4.56 19.01
C ARG A 50 -30.61 4.88 18.42
N HIS A 51 -29.96 5.95 18.87
CA HIS A 51 -28.79 6.49 18.18
C HIS A 51 -27.60 6.76 19.09
N GLY A 52 -27.77 6.71 20.42
CA GLY A 52 -26.87 7.40 21.36
C GLY A 52 -27.04 8.92 21.26
N ILE A 53 -26.72 9.65 22.34
CA ILE A 53 -26.82 11.11 22.35
C ILE A 53 -25.49 11.72 21.95
N TYR A 54 -25.51 12.53 20.90
CA TYR A 54 -24.40 13.36 20.48
C TYR A 54 -24.87 14.79 20.40
N ALA A 55 -24.00 15.75 20.70
CA ALA A 55 -24.38 17.16 20.69
C ALA A 55 -23.22 18.04 20.24
N TRP A 56 -23.58 19.21 19.70
CA TRP A 56 -22.65 20.30 19.52
C TRP A 56 -23.32 21.61 19.91
N GLY A 57 -22.52 22.63 20.22
CA GLY A 57 -23.01 23.93 20.65
C GLY A 57 -22.23 25.08 20.04
N ALA A 58 -22.88 26.24 20.00
CA ALA A 58 -22.26 27.51 19.63
C ALA A 58 -22.46 28.53 20.77
N MET A 59 -21.50 29.42 20.93
CA MET A 59 -21.62 30.51 21.89
C MET A 59 -22.59 31.60 21.39
N PRO A 60 -23.26 32.31 22.31
CA PRO A 60 -24.12 33.44 21.98
C PRO A 60 -23.41 34.52 21.19
N GLY A 61 -24.07 34.97 20.13
CA GLY A 61 -23.56 36.04 19.29
C GLY A 61 -24.47 36.24 18.08
N PRO A 62 -24.55 37.46 17.52
CA PRO A 62 -25.54 37.80 16.49
C PRO A 62 -25.45 36.93 15.24
N SER A 63 -24.27 36.43 14.89
CA SER A 63 -24.07 35.50 13.77
C SER A 63 -24.51 34.07 14.10
N ASN A 64 -24.14 33.57 15.28
CA ASN A 64 -24.45 32.20 15.69
C ASN A 64 -25.93 32.02 15.99
N GLU A 65 -26.57 33.01 16.62
CA GLU A 65 -27.99 33.01 16.92
C GLU A 65 -28.83 32.94 15.64
N ARG A 66 -28.48 33.75 14.63
CA ARG A 66 -29.13 33.69 13.32
C ARG A 66 -29.02 32.30 12.70
N LEU A 67 -27.80 31.74 12.64
CA LEU A 67 -27.57 30.43 12.03
C LEU A 67 -28.26 29.29 12.81
N TRP A 68 -28.26 29.36 14.15
CA TRP A 68 -28.92 28.39 15.01
C TRP A 68 -30.46 28.44 14.87
N ASN A 69 -31.02 29.63 14.70
CA ASN A 69 -32.44 29.81 14.40
C ASN A 69 -32.83 29.19 13.04
N GLU A 70 -31.92 29.20 12.06
CA GLU A 70 -32.12 28.58 10.75
C GLU A 70 -32.07 27.03 10.76
N LEU A 71 -31.48 26.40 11.79
CA LEU A 71 -31.39 24.94 11.90
C LEU A 71 -32.77 24.27 12.04
N LYS A 72 -32.96 23.17 11.30
CA LYS A 72 -34.16 22.32 11.40
C LYS A 72 -33.76 20.85 11.63
N PRO A 73 -34.65 20.03 12.23
CA PRO A 73 -34.47 18.59 12.24
C PRO A 73 -34.30 18.02 10.82
N ASP A 74 -33.45 16.99 10.69
CA ASP A 74 -33.05 16.32 9.44
C ASP A 74 -32.11 17.12 8.51
N ASP A 75 -31.67 18.32 8.91
CA ASP A 75 -30.54 19.01 8.27
C ASP A 75 -29.22 18.29 8.55
N TYR A 76 -28.23 18.45 7.65
CA TYR A 76 -26.90 17.87 7.80
C TYR A 76 -25.92 18.84 8.43
N VAL A 77 -25.04 18.30 9.28
CA VAL A 77 -23.94 19.02 9.91
C VAL A 77 -22.63 18.29 9.63
N LEU A 78 -21.61 19.03 9.18
CA LEU A 78 -20.27 18.52 8.92
C LEU A 78 -19.25 19.15 9.88
N CYS A 79 -18.35 18.31 10.40
CA CYS A 79 -17.23 18.76 11.22
C CYS A 79 -15.99 18.96 10.36
N VAL A 80 -15.36 20.14 10.45
CA VAL A 80 -14.10 20.44 9.74
C VAL A 80 -13.00 20.89 10.69
N TYR A 81 -11.82 20.31 10.56
CA TYR A 81 -10.58 20.81 11.14
C TYR A 81 -9.40 20.32 10.32
N ASP A 82 -8.25 21.01 10.39
CA ASP A 82 -7.05 20.69 9.63
C ASP A 82 -7.33 20.52 8.11
N ASN A 83 -8.16 21.41 7.56
CA ASN A 83 -8.62 21.39 6.17
C ASN A 83 -9.22 20.06 5.69
N THR A 84 -9.82 19.29 6.60
CA THR A 84 -10.45 17.98 6.31
C THR A 84 -11.84 17.92 6.95
N TYR A 85 -12.82 17.35 6.25
CA TYR A 85 -14.12 16.96 6.82
C TYR A 85 -13.93 15.65 7.59
N HIS A 86 -14.28 15.64 8.88
CA HIS A 86 -14.04 14.51 9.79
C HIS A 86 -15.30 13.73 10.18
N TYR A 87 -16.45 14.41 10.23
CA TYR A 87 -17.71 13.79 10.64
C TYR A 87 -18.88 14.38 9.87
N VAL A 88 -19.89 13.55 9.58
CA VAL A 88 -21.21 13.96 9.10
C VAL A 88 -22.29 13.43 10.03
N ALA A 89 -23.26 14.26 10.38
CA ALA A 89 -24.41 13.86 11.20
C ALA A 89 -25.66 14.63 10.79
N LYS A 90 -26.83 14.13 11.19
CA LYS A 90 -28.11 14.81 11.04
C LYS A 90 -28.53 15.48 12.33
N ILE A 91 -29.19 16.63 12.24
CA ILE A 91 -29.79 17.30 13.39
C ILE A 91 -31.06 16.55 13.80
N LEU A 92 -31.13 16.14 15.06
CA LEU A 92 -32.32 15.53 15.64
C LEU A 92 -33.20 16.56 16.32
N LYS A 93 -32.58 17.42 17.14
CA LYS A 93 -33.28 18.44 17.93
C LYS A 93 -32.35 19.60 18.22
N LYS A 94 -32.87 20.81 18.32
CA LYS A 94 -32.13 21.98 18.83
C LYS A 94 -32.71 22.41 20.18
N CYS A 95 -31.84 22.86 21.09
CA CYS A 95 -32.26 23.38 22.39
C CYS A 95 -31.30 24.49 22.84
N ARG A 96 -31.82 25.51 23.53
CA ARG A 96 -30.99 26.49 24.22
C ARG A 96 -30.97 26.13 25.71
N ASN A 97 -29.82 25.69 26.21
CA ASN A 97 -29.72 25.24 27.61
C ASN A 97 -28.32 25.52 28.18
N GLU A 98 -28.20 26.66 28.87
CA GLU A 98 -26.96 27.11 29.50
C GLU A 98 -26.44 26.10 30.55
N LYS A 99 -27.32 25.58 31.40
CA LYS A 99 -26.95 24.65 32.47
C LYS A 99 -26.40 23.33 31.92
N CYS A 100 -27.00 22.83 30.84
CA CYS A 100 -26.52 21.63 30.16
C CYS A 100 -25.19 21.88 29.42
N ALA A 101 -25.05 23.02 28.76
CA ALA A 101 -23.80 23.39 28.07
C ALA A 101 -22.63 23.53 29.06
N GLN A 102 -22.85 24.18 30.20
CA GLN A 102 -21.86 24.28 31.28
C GLN A 102 -21.46 22.91 31.83
N ALA A 103 -22.42 21.99 31.99
CA ALA A 103 -22.15 20.65 32.48
C ALA A 103 -21.35 19.77 31.49
N LEU A 104 -21.45 20.06 30.18
CA LEU A 104 -20.79 19.29 29.12
C LEU A 104 -19.44 19.87 28.70
N TRP A 105 -19.38 21.19 28.52
CA TRP A 105 -18.24 21.88 27.91
C TRP A 105 -17.65 22.97 28.80
N GLY A 106 -18.21 23.20 29.98
CA GLY A 106 -17.74 24.25 30.88
C GLY A 106 -18.11 25.67 30.40
N SER A 107 -17.31 26.65 30.81
CA SER A 107 -17.45 28.05 30.42
C SER A 107 -16.10 28.61 29.99
N ASP A 108 -16.10 29.60 29.12
CA ASP A 108 -14.90 30.33 28.75
C ASP A 108 -14.41 31.25 29.90
N SER A 109 -13.31 31.98 29.66
CA SER A 109 -12.74 32.92 30.62
C SER A 109 -13.67 34.07 31.02
N ASP A 110 -14.69 34.36 30.20
CA ASP A 110 -15.65 35.44 30.38
C ASP A 110 -17.00 34.92 30.94
N GLY A 111 -17.09 33.63 31.26
CA GLY A 111 -18.28 32.99 31.83
C GLY A 111 -19.35 32.59 30.82
N HIS A 112 -19.08 32.72 29.52
CA HIS A 112 -19.99 32.30 28.47
C HIS A 112 -19.84 30.79 28.18
N THR A 113 -20.92 30.16 27.74
CA THR A 113 -20.93 28.74 27.36
C THR A 113 -21.56 28.54 25.99
N TRP A 114 -21.44 27.34 25.43
CA TRP A 114 -21.98 26.95 24.13
C TRP A 114 -23.49 26.63 24.22
N GLU A 115 -24.28 27.57 24.74
CA GLU A 115 -25.70 27.35 25.07
C GLU A 115 -26.63 27.13 23.87
N PHE A 116 -26.23 27.55 22.65
CA PHE A 116 -26.98 27.24 21.43
C PHE A 116 -26.66 25.82 20.95
N MET A 117 -27.30 24.85 21.62
CA MET A 117 -27.04 23.44 21.44
C MET A 117 -27.94 22.80 20.38
N TYR A 118 -27.45 21.72 19.80
CA TYR A 118 -28.24 20.82 18.99
C TYR A 118 -27.75 19.38 19.13
N PHE A 119 -28.71 18.46 19.19
CA PHE A 119 -28.49 17.03 19.25
C PHE A 119 -28.40 16.45 17.85
N LEU A 120 -27.50 15.49 17.69
CA LEU A 120 -27.12 14.91 16.43
C LEU A 120 -27.43 13.40 16.41
N SER A 121 -27.70 12.88 15.22
CA SER A 121 -27.59 11.44 14.98
C SER A 121 -26.16 10.99 15.24
N ARG A 122 -25.95 9.67 15.38
CA ARG A 122 -24.60 9.11 15.52
C ARG A 122 -23.67 9.68 14.44
N PRO A 123 -22.63 10.44 14.81
CA PRO A 123 -21.73 11.03 13.84
C PRO A 123 -21.00 9.94 13.07
N GLU A 124 -21.11 10.00 11.76
CA GLU A 124 -20.43 9.09 10.85
C GLU A 124 -19.08 9.70 10.48
N LYS A 125 -18.00 8.95 10.72
CA LYS A 125 -16.65 9.40 10.44
C LYS A 125 -16.42 9.43 8.93
N ILE A 126 -15.97 10.58 8.43
CA ILE A 126 -15.57 10.81 7.04
C ILE A 126 -14.16 11.39 7.07
N GLU A 127 -13.29 11.12 6.10
CA GLU A 127 -11.94 11.71 6.04
C GLU A 127 -11.69 12.24 4.63
N ILE A 128 -12.25 13.43 4.36
CA ILE A 128 -12.25 14.02 3.02
C ILE A 128 -11.58 15.40 3.08
N PRO A 129 -10.51 15.65 2.32
CA PRO A 129 -9.91 16.99 2.24
C PRO A 129 -10.93 18.03 1.76
N VAL A 130 -10.91 19.24 2.35
CA VAL A 130 -11.84 20.33 2.02
C VAL A 130 -11.78 20.70 0.54
N GLN A 131 -10.59 20.61 -0.06
CA GLN A 131 -10.39 20.89 -1.49
C GLN A 131 -11.14 19.92 -2.40
N SER A 132 -11.28 18.65 -2.00
CA SER A 132 -11.91 17.60 -2.80
C SER A 132 -13.39 17.89 -3.08
N LEU A 133 -14.08 18.56 -2.15
CA LEU A 133 -15.49 18.94 -2.32
C LEU A 133 -15.67 20.42 -2.70
N SER A 134 -14.60 21.11 -3.12
CA SER A 134 -14.66 22.56 -3.39
C SER A 134 -15.57 22.97 -4.56
N GLN A 135 -15.94 22.01 -5.42
CA GLN A 135 -16.94 22.19 -6.47
C GLN A 135 -18.35 22.39 -5.88
N TYR A 136 -18.66 21.71 -4.79
CA TYR A 136 -20.00 21.67 -4.19
C TYR A 136 -20.10 22.42 -2.85
N LEU A 137 -19.00 22.49 -2.10
CA LEU A 137 -18.88 23.10 -0.78
C LEU A 137 -17.83 24.23 -0.78
N ASN A 138 -17.64 24.94 0.34
CA ASN A 138 -16.68 26.06 0.40
C ASN A 138 -15.23 25.57 0.46
N LYS A 139 -14.31 26.41 -0.03
CA LYS A 139 -12.87 26.14 -0.07
C LYS A 139 -12.18 26.28 1.29
N SER A 140 -12.83 26.94 2.24
CA SER A 140 -12.37 27.11 3.62
C SER A 140 -13.54 27.48 4.52
N TYR A 141 -13.36 27.25 5.83
CA TYR A 141 -14.37 27.51 6.85
C TYR A 141 -13.77 28.25 8.03
N ARG A 142 -14.58 29.09 8.67
CA ARG A 142 -14.29 29.71 9.95
C ARG A 142 -15.55 29.69 10.79
N GLY A 143 -15.49 29.04 11.96
CA GLY A 143 -16.62 28.96 12.88
C GLY A 143 -17.79 28.16 12.31
N PHE A 144 -19.01 28.54 12.70
CA PHE A 144 -20.23 27.91 12.24
C PHE A 144 -20.70 28.56 10.92
N THR A 145 -20.88 27.75 9.87
CA THR A 145 -21.13 28.21 8.50
C THR A 145 -22.31 27.45 7.90
N ARG A 146 -23.18 28.16 7.17
CA ARG A 146 -24.23 27.56 6.33
C ARG A 146 -23.80 27.56 4.87
N ILE A 147 -24.08 26.48 4.15
CA ILE A 147 -23.83 26.42 2.69
C ILE A 147 -24.85 27.29 1.94
N SER A 148 -24.38 28.03 0.94
CA SER A 148 -25.22 28.97 0.19
C SER A 148 -26.27 28.24 -0.66
N ALA A 149 -27.43 28.88 -0.84
CA ALA A 149 -28.52 28.32 -1.65
C ALA A 149 -28.08 27.96 -3.08
N ALA A 150 -27.20 28.77 -3.70
CA ALA A 150 -26.66 28.48 -5.03
C ALA A 150 -25.88 27.16 -5.07
N LYS A 151 -25.11 26.84 -4.02
CA LYS A 151 -24.35 25.58 -3.93
C LYS A 151 -25.25 24.39 -3.64
N VAL A 152 -26.26 24.58 -2.79
CA VAL A 152 -27.30 23.55 -2.55
C VAL A 152 -28.04 23.23 -3.85
N GLN A 153 -28.40 24.24 -4.63
CA GLN A 153 -29.04 24.03 -5.94
C GLN A 153 -28.13 23.30 -6.93
N THR A 154 -26.83 23.57 -6.94
CA THR A 154 -25.86 22.78 -7.73
C THR A 154 -25.84 21.32 -7.28
N ILE A 155 -25.83 21.08 -5.96
CA ILE A 155 -25.87 19.72 -5.40
C ILE A 155 -27.16 19.00 -5.81
N GLU A 156 -28.33 19.64 -5.67
CA GLU A 156 -29.61 19.05 -6.04
C GLU A 156 -29.72 18.82 -7.56
N LYS A 157 -29.13 19.69 -8.38
CA LYS A 157 -29.09 19.52 -9.83
C LYS A 157 -28.25 18.31 -10.25
N ASP A 158 -27.09 18.13 -9.64
CA ASP A 158 -26.12 17.11 -10.06
C ASP A 158 -26.38 15.74 -9.39
N PHE A 159 -26.95 15.72 -8.18
CA PHE A 159 -27.20 14.50 -7.39
C PHE A 159 -28.68 14.21 -7.13
N GLY A 160 -29.61 15.08 -7.53
CA GLY A 160 -31.05 14.92 -7.30
C GLY A 160 -31.53 15.34 -5.91
N SER A 161 -30.72 15.11 -4.86
CA SER A 161 -31.01 15.58 -3.49
C SER A 161 -29.75 15.72 -2.65
N ILE A 162 -29.85 16.44 -1.53
CA ILE A 162 -28.76 16.51 -0.53
C ILE A 162 -28.47 15.13 0.07
N ASP A 163 -29.50 14.31 0.33
CA ASP A 163 -29.29 12.95 0.85
C ASP A 163 -28.46 12.10 -0.11
N GLU A 164 -28.76 12.15 -1.42
CA GLU A 164 -27.98 11.43 -2.43
C GLU A 164 -26.56 11.97 -2.57
N PHE A 165 -26.34 13.27 -2.41
CA PHE A 165 -24.99 13.84 -2.38
C PHE A 165 -24.20 13.37 -1.16
N ILE A 166 -24.80 13.42 0.03
CA ILE A 166 -24.15 12.91 1.24
C ILE A 166 -23.86 11.41 1.07
N GLU A 167 -24.80 10.63 0.54
CA GLU A 167 -24.59 9.19 0.29
C GLU A 167 -23.56 8.89 -0.82
N LYS A 168 -23.46 9.71 -1.88
CA LYS A 168 -22.57 9.43 -3.03
C LYS A 168 -21.22 10.13 -2.99
N GLU A 169 -21.05 11.21 -2.24
CA GLU A 169 -19.79 11.95 -2.19
C GLU A 169 -19.15 11.89 -0.80
N LEU A 170 -19.97 11.82 0.26
CA LEU A 170 -19.48 11.78 1.64
C LEU A 170 -19.52 10.38 2.24
N LYS A 171 -20.48 9.54 1.86
CA LYS A 171 -20.69 8.17 2.40
C LYS A 171 -20.60 7.06 1.35
N LYS A 172 -20.22 7.33 0.10
CA LYS A 172 -19.88 6.27 -0.89
C LYS A 172 -18.57 5.60 -0.51
N PHE A 173 -17.77 6.31 0.29
CA PHE A 173 -16.79 5.77 1.21
C PHE A 173 -17.49 5.42 2.53
N GLY A 174 -18.54 4.60 2.45
CA GLY A 174 -19.18 4.00 3.61
C GLY A 174 -18.16 3.17 4.35
N PRO A 175 -18.34 2.97 5.67
CA PRO A 175 -17.27 2.62 6.60
C PRO A 175 -16.45 1.47 6.04
N VAL A 176 -15.13 1.60 6.15
CA VAL A 176 -14.21 0.46 6.20
C VAL A 176 -14.98 -0.67 6.87
N PRO A 177 -15.29 -1.78 6.17
CA PRO A 177 -16.24 -2.78 6.64
C PRO A 177 -15.79 -3.14 8.03
N ASN A 178 -16.64 -2.81 9.01
CA ASN A 178 -16.46 -2.97 10.45
C ASN A 178 -15.18 -3.75 10.69
N VAL A 179 -14.01 -3.07 10.73
CA VAL A 179 -12.78 -3.76 11.09
C VAL A 179 -13.11 -4.15 12.49
N SER A 180 -13.42 -5.43 12.64
CA SER A 180 -13.37 -6.11 13.90
C SER A 180 -12.29 -5.41 14.69
N THR A 181 -12.60 -4.90 15.88
CA THR A 181 -11.56 -4.36 16.77
C THR A 181 -10.49 -5.40 17.11
N LYS A 182 -10.56 -6.61 16.54
CA LYS A 182 -9.45 -7.51 16.33
C LYS A 182 -8.42 -6.88 15.36
N PRO A 183 -7.14 -6.78 15.76
CA PRO A 183 -6.09 -6.43 14.82
C PRO A 183 -6.20 -7.32 13.57
N ILE A 184 -6.20 -6.70 12.38
CA ILE A 184 -6.13 -7.44 11.11
C ILE A 184 -4.87 -8.29 11.19
N ASN A 185 -5.05 -9.60 11.28
CA ASN A 185 -3.94 -10.52 11.36
C ASN A 185 -3.35 -10.64 9.96
N ALA A 186 -2.15 -10.10 9.79
CA ALA A 186 -1.44 -10.08 8.52
C ALA A 186 -1.32 -11.50 7.93
N TYR A 187 -1.00 -12.48 8.78
CA TYR A 187 -0.94 -13.89 8.42
C TYR A 187 -2.27 -14.42 7.82
N SER A 188 -3.40 -14.10 8.45
CA SER A 188 -4.71 -14.60 7.97
C SER A 188 -5.06 -14.12 6.56
N VAL A 189 -4.62 -12.93 6.17
CA VAL A 189 -4.89 -12.43 4.83
C VAL A 189 -3.95 -13.06 3.81
N ILE A 190 -2.69 -13.33 4.16
CA ILE A 190 -1.79 -14.09 3.29
C ILE A 190 -2.34 -15.50 3.06
N GLU A 191 -2.81 -16.19 4.10
CA GLU A 191 -3.47 -17.50 3.97
C GLU A 191 -4.73 -17.44 3.08
N ASN A 192 -5.50 -16.35 3.15
CA ASN A 192 -6.62 -16.13 2.23
C ASN A 192 -6.16 -15.90 0.79
N ILE A 193 -5.07 -15.16 0.56
CA ILE A 193 -4.47 -14.97 -0.77
C ILE A 193 -4.00 -16.32 -1.33
N ILE A 194 -3.29 -17.11 -0.52
CA ILE A 194 -2.85 -18.47 -0.88
C ILE A 194 -4.05 -19.33 -1.27
N SER A 195 -5.09 -19.34 -0.44
CA SER A 195 -6.32 -20.11 -0.70
C SER A 195 -7.03 -19.65 -1.98
N HIS A 196 -7.10 -18.34 -2.22
CA HIS A 196 -7.70 -17.77 -3.44
C HIS A 196 -6.93 -18.20 -4.69
N ILE A 197 -5.61 -18.10 -4.68
CA ILE A 197 -4.74 -18.51 -5.79
C ILE A 197 -4.91 -20.01 -6.09
N GLN A 198 -4.93 -20.85 -5.05
CA GLN A 198 -5.17 -22.30 -5.17
C GLN A 198 -6.56 -22.61 -5.75
N SER A 199 -7.60 -21.90 -5.33
CA SER A 199 -8.97 -22.08 -5.84
C SER A 199 -9.12 -21.75 -7.33
N ASN A 200 -8.29 -20.82 -7.81
CA ASN A 200 -8.17 -20.47 -9.23
C ASN A 200 -7.33 -21.47 -10.03
N GLY A 201 -6.79 -22.51 -9.40
CA GLY A 201 -6.03 -23.58 -10.06
C GLY A 201 -4.55 -23.25 -10.27
N PHE A 202 -4.01 -22.24 -9.58
CA PHE A 202 -2.59 -21.92 -9.62
C PHE A 202 -1.88 -22.47 -8.40
N VAL A 203 -0.66 -22.96 -8.62
CA VAL A 203 0.06 -23.83 -7.68
C VAL A 203 1.40 -23.17 -7.38
N TYR A 204 1.43 -22.35 -6.32
CA TYR A 204 2.64 -21.72 -5.79
C TYR A 204 2.96 -22.26 -4.39
N GLU A 205 4.22 -22.19 -3.99
CA GLU A 205 4.60 -22.44 -2.60
C GLU A 205 4.15 -21.26 -1.71
N PRO A 206 3.72 -21.49 -0.45
CA PRO A 206 3.27 -20.40 0.43
C PRO A 206 4.33 -19.31 0.61
N TRP A 207 5.60 -19.71 0.77
CA TRP A 207 6.72 -18.77 0.88
C TRP A 207 6.92 -17.92 -0.38
N GLN A 208 6.59 -18.38 -1.60
CA GLN A 208 6.70 -17.58 -2.82
C GLN A 208 5.68 -16.43 -2.82
N ILE A 209 4.48 -16.69 -2.34
CA ILE A 209 3.43 -15.66 -2.19
C ILE A 209 3.83 -14.69 -1.08
N ALA A 210 4.31 -15.18 0.05
CA ALA A 210 4.81 -14.34 1.14
C ALA A 210 6.00 -13.46 0.70
N GLN A 211 6.93 -14.02 -0.07
CA GLN A 211 8.06 -13.32 -0.68
C GLN A 211 7.58 -12.21 -1.61
N TYR A 212 6.65 -12.52 -2.53
CA TYR A 212 6.06 -11.55 -3.45
C TYR A 212 5.42 -10.38 -2.69
N VAL A 213 4.51 -10.68 -1.75
CA VAL A 213 3.79 -9.65 -0.99
C VAL A 213 4.76 -8.80 -0.17
N THR A 214 5.73 -9.42 0.50
CA THR A 214 6.75 -8.69 1.29
C THR A 214 7.61 -7.78 0.43
N ALA A 215 8.04 -8.26 -0.74
CA ALA A 215 8.87 -7.47 -1.64
C ALA A 215 8.10 -6.27 -2.21
N VAL A 216 6.83 -6.45 -2.61
CA VAL A 216 5.96 -5.34 -3.04
C VAL A 216 5.76 -4.30 -1.92
N ARG A 217 5.55 -4.75 -0.68
CA ARG A 217 5.43 -3.88 0.49
C ARG A 217 6.70 -3.10 0.79
N THR A 218 7.87 -3.68 0.51
CA THR A 218 9.17 -3.02 0.70
C THR A 218 9.45 -2.02 -0.41
N LYS A 219 9.19 -2.41 -1.67
CA LYS A 219 9.40 -1.56 -2.83
C LYS A 219 8.40 -1.93 -3.94
N PRO A 220 7.63 -0.97 -4.48
CA PRO A 220 6.58 -1.22 -5.46
C PRO A 220 7.15 -1.39 -6.89
N PHE A 221 8.33 -2.00 -7.02
CA PHE A 221 8.90 -2.39 -8.31
C PHE A 221 9.55 -3.76 -8.21
N MET A 222 9.02 -4.70 -8.99
CA MET A 222 9.44 -6.10 -9.00
C MET A 222 9.64 -6.61 -10.43
N ILE A 223 10.54 -7.57 -10.58
CA ILE A 223 10.76 -8.35 -11.80
C ILE A 223 10.47 -9.82 -11.48
N LEU A 224 9.55 -10.42 -12.23
CA LEU A 224 9.21 -11.83 -12.17
C LEU A 224 9.78 -12.53 -13.40
N ALA A 225 10.59 -13.55 -13.18
CA ALA A 225 11.36 -14.18 -14.23
C ALA A 225 11.16 -15.70 -14.21
N GLY A 226 11.33 -16.37 -15.35
CA GLY A 226 11.16 -17.83 -15.44
C GLY A 226 10.69 -18.28 -16.82
N ILE A 227 10.56 -19.59 -17.02
CA ILE A 227 10.14 -20.17 -18.29
C ILE A 227 8.70 -19.78 -18.65
N SER A 228 8.36 -19.85 -19.94
CA SER A 228 6.99 -19.54 -20.37
C SER A 228 5.97 -20.48 -19.71
N GLY A 229 4.80 -19.94 -19.33
CA GLY A 229 3.72 -20.73 -18.71
C GLY A 229 3.79 -20.91 -17.19
N THR A 230 4.78 -20.38 -16.47
CA THR A 230 4.87 -20.46 -14.98
C THR A 230 3.96 -19.46 -14.24
N GLY A 231 3.08 -18.77 -14.97
CA GLY A 231 2.11 -17.84 -14.38
C GLY A 231 2.72 -16.52 -13.88
N LYS A 232 3.87 -16.10 -14.38
CA LYS A 232 4.54 -14.82 -14.02
C LYS A 232 3.60 -13.61 -14.07
N SER A 233 2.79 -13.49 -15.12
CA SER A 233 1.81 -12.40 -15.27
C SER A 233 0.51 -12.66 -14.49
N LYS A 234 0.27 -13.91 -14.04
CA LYS A 234 -0.94 -14.32 -13.30
C LYS A 234 -0.79 -14.15 -11.80
N LEU A 235 0.36 -14.47 -11.20
CA LEU A 235 0.62 -14.25 -9.78
C LEU A 235 0.26 -12.82 -9.31
N PRO A 236 0.80 -11.73 -9.90
CA PRO A 236 0.47 -10.36 -9.49
C PRO A 236 -1.02 -10.04 -9.69
N ALA A 237 -1.63 -10.54 -10.77
CA ALA A 237 -3.05 -10.32 -11.05
C ALA A 237 -3.96 -11.01 -10.02
N LEU A 238 -3.65 -12.26 -9.65
CA LEU A 238 -4.41 -13.04 -8.66
C LEU A 238 -4.24 -12.48 -7.25
N VAL A 239 -3.05 -12.00 -6.90
CA VAL A 239 -2.83 -11.32 -5.61
C VAL A 239 -3.66 -10.05 -5.54
N ALA A 240 -3.67 -9.23 -6.60
CA ALA A 240 -4.52 -8.04 -6.66
C ALA A 240 -6.01 -8.40 -6.58
N GLU A 241 -6.47 -9.41 -7.32
CA GLU A 241 -7.86 -9.88 -7.27
C GLU A 241 -8.28 -10.36 -5.87
N ALA A 242 -7.42 -11.13 -5.20
CA ALA A 242 -7.68 -11.70 -3.89
C ALA A 242 -8.01 -10.64 -2.82
N ILE A 243 -7.48 -9.42 -2.97
CA ILE A 243 -7.69 -8.28 -2.05
C ILE A 243 -8.59 -7.19 -2.64
N SER A 244 -9.34 -7.48 -3.71
CA SER A 244 -10.19 -6.50 -4.42
C SER A 244 -9.42 -5.31 -5.02
N GLY A 245 -8.14 -5.50 -5.32
CA GLY A 245 -7.31 -4.60 -6.11
C GLY A 245 -7.61 -4.68 -7.61
N LYS A 246 -6.91 -3.85 -8.39
CA LYS A 246 -7.00 -3.81 -9.85
C LYS A 246 -5.65 -4.16 -10.46
N SER A 247 -5.67 -4.91 -11.56
CA SER A 247 -4.48 -5.19 -12.35
C SER A 247 -4.66 -4.75 -13.80
N ARG A 248 -3.57 -4.27 -14.40
CA ARG A 248 -3.50 -3.82 -15.80
C ARG A 248 -2.25 -4.40 -16.43
N LEU A 249 -2.40 -5.08 -17.57
CA LEU A 249 -1.29 -5.68 -18.30
C LEU A 249 -0.91 -4.78 -19.48
N ILE A 250 0.38 -4.49 -19.60
CA ILE A 250 1.00 -3.70 -20.67
C ILE A 250 1.99 -4.61 -21.39
N PRO A 251 1.69 -5.08 -22.61
CA PRO A 251 2.66 -5.85 -23.39
C PRO A 251 3.72 -4.91 -23.95
N VAL A 252 4.99 -5.18 -23.67
CA VAL A 252 6.12 -4.44 -24.25
C VAL A 252 6.25 -4.79 -25.73
N ARG A 253 6.66 -3.82 -26.54
CA ARG A 253 6.95 -4.04 -27.96
C ARG A 253 8.44 -3.82 -28.24
N PRO A 254 9.03 -4.52 -29.21
CA PRO A 254 10.46 -4.43 -29.49
C PRO A 254 10.89 -3.07 -30.05
N ASP A 255 9.95 -2.27 -30.58
CA ASP A 255 10.17 -0.93 -31.11
C ASP A 255 10.21 0.16 -30.04
N TRP A 256 10.01 -0.17 -28.77
CA TRP A 256 10.10 0.79 -27.66
C TRP A 256 11.54 1.25 -27.44
N THR A 257 11.82 2.49 -27.83
CA THR A 257 13.17 3.09 -27.74
C THR A 257 13.33 4.11 -26.63
N ASP A 258 12.25 4.76 -26.20
CA ASP A 258 12.27 5.82 -25.19
C ASP A 258 10.97 5.85 -24.36
N SER A 259 10.85 6.81 -23.43
CA SER A 259 9.72 6.89 -22.49
C SER A 259 8.37 7.21 -23.15
N SER A 260 8.32 7.53 -24.45
CA SER A 260 7.12 8.03 -25.13
C SER A 260 5.98 7.02 -25.12
N ASP A 261 6.24 5.73 -25.28
CA ASP A 261 5.19 4.69 -25.30
C ASP A 261 4.50 4.52 -23.93
N ILE A 262 5.27 4.69 -22.85
CA ILE A 262 4.81 4.46 -21.48
C ILE A 262 4.25 5.73 -20.85
N LEU A 263 4.91 6.87 -21.04
CA LEU A 263 4.55 8.13 -20.43
C LEU A 263 3.79 9.05 -21.38
N GLY A 264 4.04 8.97 -22.67
CA GLY A 264 3.38 9.80 -23.69
C GLY A 264 4.32 10.77 -24.38
N TYR A 265 3.82 11.40 -25.43
CA TYR A 265 4.55 12.38 -26.24
C TYR A 265 3.64 13.50 -26.72
N VAL A 266 4.23 14.61 -27.16
CA VAL A 266 3.50 15.70 -27.82
C VAL A 266 3.52 15.45 -29.33
N ASP A 267 2.35 15.38 -29.96
CA ASP A 267 2.25 15.19 -31.40
C ASP A 267 2.63 16.46 -32.19
N LEU A 268 2.71 16.35 -33.51
CA LEU A 268 3.08 17.47 -34.39
C LEU A 268 2.08 18.62 -34.34
N GLN A 269 0.85 18.37 -33.88
CA GLN A 269 -0.20 19.37 -33.71
C GLN A 269 -0.08 20.09 -32.36
N GLY A 270 0.80 19.63 -31.47
CA GLY A 270 1.02 20.20 -30.14
C GLY A 270 0.10 19.63 -29.06
N ASP A 271 -0.68 18.60 -29.38
CA ASP A 271 -1.54 17.91 -28.42
C ASP A 271 -0.76 16.79 -27.72
N PHE A 272 -0.95 16.64 -26.41
CA PHE A 272 -0.27 15.60 -25.65
C PHE A 272 -1.03 14.28 -25.74
N ARG A 273 -0.32 13.21 -26.14
CA ARG A 273 -0.82 11.83 -26.17
C ARG A 273 -0.28 11.10 -24.96
N PRO A 274 -1.10 10.83 -23.92
CA PRO A 274 -0.65 10.13 -22.73
C PRO A 274 -0.28 8.68 -23.07
N GLY A 275 0.80 8.19 -22.45
CA GLY A 275 1.19 6.79 -22.55
C GLY A 275 0.43 5.91 -21.57
N VAL A 276 0.45 4.59 -21.80
CA VAL A 276 -0.41 3.63 -21.09
C VAL A 276 -0.18 3.64 -19.57
N LEU A 277 1.07 3.75 -19.13
CA LEU A 277 1.38 3.79 -17.69
C LEU A 277 0.93 5.11 -17.06
N LEU A 278 1.04 6.22 -17.79
CA LEU A 278 0.61 7.52 -17.28
C LEU A 278 -0.91 7.56 -17.05
N GLU A 279 -1.68 6.94 -17.96
CA GLU A 279 -3.13 6.77 -17.80
C GLU A 279 -3.47 5.94 -16.56
N ILE A 280 -2.81 4.79 -16.39
CA ILE A 280 -3.01 3.91 -15.21
C ILE A 280 -2.62 4.64 -13.92
N ALA A 281 -1.51 5.39 -13.92
CA ALA A 281 -1.08 6.17 -12.78
C ALA A 281 -2.10 7.25 -12.41
N ARG A 282 -2.70 7.91 -13.40
CA ARG A 282 -3.78 8.87 -13.19
C ARG A 282 -5.04 8.22 -12.61
N GLU A 283 -5.43 7.04 -13.12
CA GLU A 283 -6.55 6.28 -12.55
C GLU A 283 -6.29 5.89 -11.09
N ALA A 284 -5.08 5.40 -10.80
CA ALA A 284 -4.66 5.05 -9.44
C ALA A 284 -4.62 6.25 -8.49
N MET A 285 -4.25 7.44 -8.99
CA MET A 285 -4.30 8.68 -8.22
C MET A 285 -5.73 9.10 -7.83
N ASN A 286 -6.72 8.82 -8.69
CA ASN A 286 -8.12 9.11 -8.43
C ASN A 286 -8.78 8.07 -7.50
N ASP A 287 -8.23 6.85 -7.45
CA ASP A 287 -8.73 5.72 -6.65
C ASP A 287 -7.65 5.23 -5.67
N ARG A 288 -7.36 6.08 -4.66
CA ARG A 288 -6.27 5.86 -3.67
C ARG A 288 -6.48 4.68 -2.71
N ASN A 289 -7.70 4.18 -2.58
CA ASN A 289 -8.04 3.13 -1.63
C ASN A 289 -7.87 1.72 -2.19
N THR A 290 -7.63 1.61 -3.49
CA THR A 290 -7.48 0.34 -4.21
C THR A 290 -6.00 0.12 -4.54
N LEU A 291 -5.48 -1.10 -4.34
CA LEU A 291 -4.16 -1.47 -4.85
C LEU A 291 -4.24 -1.60 -6.38
N TRP A 292 -3.40 -0.88 -7.10
CA TRP A 292 -3.23 -1.03 -8.54
C TRP A 292 -1.93 -1.76 -8.82
N THR A 293 -1.98 -2.79 -9.68
CA THR A 293 -0.81 -3.54 -10.13
C THR A 293 -0.68 -3.43 -11.63
N CYS A 294 0.33 -2.70 -12.08
CA CYS A 294 0.69 -2.57 -13.48
C CYS A 294 1.72 -3.65 -13.83
N ILE A 295 1.31 -4.59 -14.67
CA ILE A 295 2.11 -5.73 -15.12
C ILE A 295 2.70 -5.37 -16.48
N ILE A 296 4.01 -5.19 -16.56
CA ILE A 296 4.74 -4.88 -17.79
C ILE A 296 5.25 -6.22 -18.34
N ASP A 297 4.51 -6.77 -19.29
CA ASP A 297 4.72 -8.11 -19.81
C ASP A 297 5.87 -8.14 -20.82
N GLU A 298 6.75 -9.13 -20.71
CA GLU A 298 7.96 -9.27 -21.55
C GLU A 298 8.84 -8.02 -21.52
N MET A 299 9.12 -7.53 -20.31
CA MET A 299 9.86 -6.29 -20.07
C MET A 299 11.21 -6.26 -20.80
N ASN A 300 11.86 -7.41 -20.94
CA ASN A 300 13.16 -7.59 -21.60
C ASN A 300 13.12 -7.60 -23.14
N LEU A 301 11.94 -7.49 -23.76
CA LEU A 301 11.80 -7.45 -25.22
C LEU A 301 12.40 -6.16 -25.83
N ALA A 302 12.41 -5.08 -25.06
CA ALA A 302 13.07 -3.82 -25.39
C ALA A 302 14.12 -3.44 -24.33
N ARG A 303 14.97 -2.46 -24.61
CA ARG A 303 15.99 -1.99 -23.65
C ARG A 303 15.35 -1.20 -22.51
N VAL A 304 15.12 -1.90 -21.40
CA VAL A 304 14.42 -1.37 -20.22
C VAL A 304 15.02 -0.08 -19.67
N GLU A 305 16.35 0.04 -19.65
CA GLU A 305 16.98 1.29 -19.20
C GLU A 305 16.74 2.51 -20.10
N HIS A 306 16.19 2.33 -21.31
CA HIS A 306 15.88 3.44 -22.21
C HIS A 306 14.42 3.85 -22.05
N TYR A 307 13.49 2.94 -22.32
CA TYR A 307 12.07 3.28 -22.30
C TYR A 307 11.50 3.47 -20.87
N PHE A 308 12.14 2.88 -19.87
CA PHE A 308 11.71 2.96 -18.46
C PHE A 308 12.54 3.94 -17.62
N ALA A 309 13.45 4.69 -18.25
CA ALA A 309 14.44 5.52 -17.56
C ALA A 309 13.80 6.53 -16.59
N GLU A 310 12.76 7.24 -17.03
CA GLU A 310 12.07 8.24 -16.23
C GLU A 310 11.36 7.62 -15.02
N VAL A 311 10.68 6.48 -15.23
CA VAL A 311 9.98 5.77 -14.16
C VAL A 311 10.98 5.26 -13.11
N LEU A 312 12.10 4.67 -13.54
CA LEU A 312 13.18 4.22 -12.66
C LEU A 312 13.79 5.36 -11.84
N SER A 313 13.83 6.57 -12.40
CA SER A 313 14.27 7.76 -11.68
C SER A 313 13.26 8.15 -10.61
N LYS A 314 11.96 8.19 -10.94
CA LYS A 314 10.90 8.66 -10.05
C LYS A 314 10.58 7.70 -8.91
N ILE A 315 10.75 6.39 -9.11
CA ILE A 315 10.66 5.37 -8.04
C ILE A 315 11.64 5.67 -6.89
N GLU A 316 12.78 6.31 -7.18
CA GLU A 316 13.81 6.67 -6.18
C GLU A 316 13.56 8.00 -5.48
N CYS A 317 12.73 8.87 -6.06
CA CYS A 317 12.42 10.21 -5.55
C CYS A 317 11.08 10.23 -4.81
N ARG A 318 10.64 9.10 -4.25
CA ARG A 318 9.39 9.05 -3.49
C ARG A 318 9.55 9.71 -2.13
N HIS A 319 8.50 10.37 -1.67
CA HIS A 319 8.42 11.05 -0.39
C HIS A 319 7.02 10.89 0.20
N GLY A 320 6.91 10.99 1.52
CA GLY A 320 5.66 10.78 2.24
C GLY A 320 5.86 10.18 3.61
N THR A 321 4.79 9.60 4.16
CA THR A 321 4.80 8.93 5.46
C THR A 321 4.14 7.55 5.36
N PRO A 322 4.39 6.63 6.31
CA PRO A 322 3.78 5.30 6.27
C PRO A 322 2.25 5.30 6.30
N GLU A 323 1.64 6.34 6.90
CA GLU A 323 0.18 6.47 7.00
C GLU A 323 -0.46 6.92 5.69
N LEU A 324 0.17 7.86 4.99
CA LEU A 324 -0.32 8.45 3.74
C LEU A 324 0.23 7.75 2.48
N GLY A 325 1.29 6.97 2.67
CA GLY A 325 2.07 6.35 1.60
C GLY A 325 3.13 7.28 1.03
N TYR A 326 3.94 6.71 0.12
CA TYR A 326 5.07 7.37 -0.52
C TYR A 326 4.79 7.61 -2.00
N ASP A 327 4.52 8.87 -2.33
CA ASP A 327 4.22 9.35 -3.69
C ASP A 327 5.52 9.82 -4.36
N SER A 328 5.63 9.68 -5.69
CA SER A 328 6.75 10.27 -6.43
C SER A 328 6.49 11.73 -6.81
N ASP A 329 7.55 12.41 -7.26
CA ASP A 329 7.40 13.60 -8.09
C ASP A 329 6.70 13.28 -9.43
N PRO A 330 6.19 14.30 -10.16
CA PRO A 330 5.53 14.08 -11.44
C PRO A 330 6.37 13.25 -12.41
N LEU A 331 5.72 12.29 -13.09
CA LEU A 331 6.36 11.33 -13.98
C LEU A 331 6.94 12.01 -15.22
N LEU A 332 6.22 12.98 -15.79
CA LEU A 332 6.66 13.74 -16.94
C LEU A 332 7.67 14.83 -16.55
N LEU A 333 8.81 14.87 -17.24
CA LEU A 333 9.78 15.95 -17.12
C LEU A 333 9.47 17.14 -18.04
N GLN A 334 8.74 16.91 -19.14
CA GLN A 334 8.45 17.93 -20.13
C GLN A 334 7.29 18.84 -19.69
N SER A 335 7.45 20.14 -19.89
CA SER A 335 6.37 21.10 -19.69
C SER A 335 5.36 21.00 -20.83
N ILE A 336 4.12 20.62 -20.52
CA ILE A 336 3.03 20.59 -21.48
C ILE A 336 2.53 22.03 -21.69
N ASN A 337 2.68 22.56 -22.91
CA ASN A 337 2.33 23.94 -23.24
C ASN A 337 0.82 24.15 -23.45
N ASN A 338 0.09 23.10 -23.86
CA ASN A 338 -1.34 23.18 -24.12
C ASN A 338 -2.15 23.15 -22.81
N LYS A 339 -2.95 24.19 -22.54
CA LYS A 339 -3.73 24.34 -21.30
C LYS A 339 -4.68 23.18 -21.01
N LYS A 340 -5.14 22.45 -22.03
CA LYS A 340 -6.05 21.31 -21.87
C LYS A 340 -5.37 20.09 -21.24
N ASP A 341 -4.07 19.94 -21.47
CA ASP A 341 -3.31 18.73 -21.14
C ASP A 341 -2.40 18.92 -19.91
N VAL A 342 -2.41 20.11 -19.30
CA VAL A 342 -1.60 20.45 -18.12
C VAL A 342 -1.85 19.53 -16.92
N GLU A 343 -3.03 18.89 -16.83
CA GLU A 343 -3.27 17.93 -15.75
C GLU A 343 -2.38 16.68 -15.86
N TRP A 344 -1.94 16.28 -17.06
CA TRP A 344 -1.02 15.16 -17.25
C TRP A 344 0.37 15.44 -16.68
N SER A 345 0.82 16.70 -16.67
CA SER A 345 2.11 17.07 -16.08
C SER A 345 2.11 17.01 -14.55
N LYS A 346 0.97 16.79 -13.91
CA LYS A 346 0.84 16.59 -12.45
C LYS A 346 0.73 15.12 -12.05
N VAL A 347 0.66 14.21 -13.03
CA VAL A 347 0.53 12.78 -12.74
C VAL A 347 1.84 12.27 -12.13
N ILE A 348 1.70 11.60 -11.00
CA ILE A 348 2.80 11.03 -10.19
C ILE A 348 2.70 9.50 -10.23
N LEU A 349 3.68 8.81 -9.65
CA LEU A 349 3.54 7.42 -9.24
C LEU A 349 2.94 7.41 -7.82
N PRO A 350 1.64 7.11 -7.65
CA PRO A 350 1.03 7.15 -6.33
C PRO A 350 1.41 5.92 -5.49
N SER A 351 1.33 6.06 -4.18
CA SER A 351 1.68 5.03 -3.19
C SER A 351 0.91 3.71 -3.32
N ASN A 352 -0.28 3.74 -3.91
CA ASN A 352 -1.14 2.59 -4.14
C ASN A 352 -0.92 1.89 -5.50
N LEU A 353 0.10 2.30 -6.28
CA LEU A 353 0.47 1.69 -7.55
C LEU A 353 1.76 0.87 -7.44
N CYS A 354 1.68 -0.40 -7.79
CA CYS A 354 2.80 -1.35 -7.89
C CYS A 354 3.12 -1.67 -9.34
N LEU A 355 4.41 -1.76 -9.66
CA LEU A 355 4.94 -2.09 -10.99
C LEU A 355 5.58 -3.48 -10.96
N VAL A 356 5.16 -4.37 -11.85
CA VAL A 356 5.67 -5.75 -11.94
C VAL A 356 6.08 -6.02 -13.39
N GLY A 357 7.38 -6.12 -13.66
CA GLY A 357 7.89 -6.56 -14.95
C GLY A 357 7.94 -8.08 -15.03
N THR A 358 7.50 -8.69 -16.13
CA THR A 358 7.69 -10.13 -16.38
C THR A 358 8.80 -10.34 -17.40
N VAL A 359 9.53 -11.44 -17.26
CA VAL A 359 10.72 -11.74 -18.08
C VAL A 359 10.65 -13.19 -18.50
N ASN A 360 10.63 -13.42 -19.81
CA ASN A 360 10.79 -14.74 -20.39
C ASN A 360 12.28 -15.03 -20.57
N MET A 361 12.69 -16.20 -20.09
CA MET A 361 14.07 -16.65 -20.12
C MET A 361 14.44 -17.34 -21.44
N ASP A 362 13.47 -17.96 -22.10
CA ASP A 362 13.76 -18.90 -23.20
C ASP A 362 14.09 -18.20 -24.54
N GLU A 363 14.00 -16.86 -24.60
CA GLU A 363 14.14 -16.08 -25.84
C GLU A 363 15.29 -15.05 -25.79
N SER A 364 15.96 -14.89 -26.95
CA SER A 364 17.06 -13.95 -27.17
C SER A 364 16.63 -12.49 -26.95
N SER A 365 16.74 -12.06 -25.70
CA SER A 365 16.22 -10.79 -25.20
C SER A 365 17.34 -9.93 -24.60
N HIS A 366 17.05 -8.67 -24.31
CA HIS A 366 18.05 -7.77 -23.74
C HIS A 366 18.31 -8.07 -22.26
N SER A 367 19.58 -8.27 -21.91
CA SER A 367 20.00 -8.40 -20.51
C SER A 367 19.71 -7.12 -19.72
N PHE A 368 19.22 -7.24 -18.51
CA PHE A 368 18.99 -6.09 -17.64
C PHE A 368 20.30 -5.43 -17.21
N SER A 369 20.36 -4.10 -17.35
CA SER A 369 21.44 -3.32 -16.75
C SER A 369 21.32 -3.27 -15.22
N ARG A 370 22.46 -3.10 -14.54
CA ARG A 370 22.50 -2.92 -13.07
C ARG A 370 21.61 -1.78 -12.58
N LYS A 371 21.41 -0.74 -13.40
CA LYS A 371 20.52 0.39 -13.07
C LYS A 371 19.08 -0.05 -12.83
N VAL A 372 18.60 -1.06 -13.55
CA VAL A 372 17.26 -1.62 -13.39
C VAL A 372 17.24 -2.55 -12.19
N LEU A 373 18.19 -3.49 -12.11
CA LEU A 373 18.25 -4.51 -11.07
C LEU A 373 18.44 -3.93 -9.67
N ASP A 374 19.23 -2.87 -9.52
CA ASP A 374 19.42 -2.20 -8.24
C ASP A 374 18.10 -1.59 -7.70
N ARG A 375 17.13 -1.32 -8.58
CA ARG A 375 15.85 -0.66 -8.24
C ARG A 375 14.68 -1.63 -8.10
N ALA A 376 14.84 -2.90 -8.47
CA ALA A 376 13.77 -3.90 -8.39
C ALA A 376 14.10 -4.98 -7.36
N PHE A 377 13.07 -5.62 -6.82
CA PHE A 377 13.20 -7.00 -6.32
C PHE A 377 13.03 -7.96 -7.49
N THR A 378 13.75 -9.07 -7.47
CA THR A 378 13.68 -10.06 -8.55
C THR A 378 13.27 -11.41 -7.98
N ILE A 379 12.30 -12.08 -8.59
CA ILE A 379 11.86 -13.41 -8.18
C ILE A 379 11.87 -14.30 -9.41
N GLU A 380 12.52 -15.46 -9.29
CA GLU A 380 12.46 -16.49 -10.30
C GLU A 380 11.43 -17.56 -9.94
N LEU A 381 10.54 -17.83 -10.88
CA LEU A 381 9.52 -18.87 -10.81
C LEU A 381 9.92 -20.01 -11.75
N SER A 382 10.78 -20.89 -11.26
CA SER A 382 11.31 -22.06 -11.98
C SER A 382 10.64 -23.38 -11.60
N ASP A 383 10.03 -23.47 -10.42
CA ASP A 383 9.39 -24.70 -9.94
C ASP A 383 8.08 -24.97 -10.68
N VAL A 384 8.05 -26.05 -11.49
CA VAL A 384 6.85 -26.49 -12.22
C VAL A 384 6.38 -27.85 -11.73
N TYR A 385 5.19 -27.87 -11.14
CA TYR A 385 4.53 -29.08 -10.65
C TYR A 385 3.50 -29.58 -11.67
N LEU A 386 3.91 -30.49 -12.57
CA LEU A 386 3.06 -31.02 -13.64
C LEU A 386 2.00 -32.03 -13.14
N ASP A 387 2.23 -32.62 -11.98
CA ASP A 387 1.36 -33.58 -11.30
C ASP A 387 0.13 -32.93 -10.65
N LEU A 388 0.17 -31.63 -10.40
CA LEU A 388 -0.88 -30.85 -9.73
C LEU A 388 -1.85 -30.20 -10.73
N TRP A 389 -2.58 -31.02 -11.48
CA TRP A 389 -3.52 -30.57 -12.52
C TRP A 389 -5.00 -30.50 -12.07
N LYS A 390 -5.34 -31.19 -10.98
CA LYS A 390 -6.70 -31.16 -10.42
C LYS A 390 -6.83 -29.98 -9.47
N LYS A 391 -7.95 -29.24 -9.58
CA LYS A 391 -8.30 -28.25 -8.55
C LYS A 391 -8.33 -28.98 -7.20
N PRO A 392 -7.57 -28.52 -6.19
CA PRO A 392 -7.66 -29.11 -4.86
C PRO A 392 -9.12 -29.04 -4.42
N GLN A 393 -9.67 -30.19 -4.00
CA GLN A 393 -10.94 -30.17 -3.27
C GLN A 393 -10.63 -29.50 -1.95
N ILE A 394 -10.86 -28.19 -1.86
CA ILE A 394 -10.83 -27.47 -0.60
C ILE A 394 -11.99 -28.07 0.22
N THR A 395 -11.70 -29.09 1.02
CA THR A 395 -12.56 -29.45 2.14
C THR A 395 -12.71 -28.17 2.94
N ALA A 396 -13.95 -27.70 3.09
CA ALA A 396 -14.29 -26.55 3.92
C ALA A 396 -14.00 -26.87 5.39
N THR A 397 -12.73 -27.02 5.76
CA THR A 397 -12.28 -27.01 7.14
C THR A 397 -12.28 -25.56 7.59
N GLN A 398 -13.39 -25.17 8.23
CA GLN A 398 -13.53 -24.00 9.10
C GLN A 398 -12.86 -22.71 8.59
N VAL A 399 -13.17 -22.28 7.36
CA VAL A 399 -13.13 -20.85 7.06
C VAL A 399 -14.43 -20.31 7.64
N ASP A 400 -14.32 -19.62 8.78
CA ASP A 400 -15.43 -18.96 9.46
C ASP A 400 -16.29 -18.23 8.41
N SER A 401 -17.53 -18.69 8.21
CA SER A 401 -18.48 -18.18 7.21
C SER A 401 -18.95 -16.74 7.49
N GLY A 402 -18.22 -16.00 8.33
CA GLY A 402 -18.42 -14.60 8.68
C GLY A 402 -17.23 -13.68 8.33
N ILE A 403 -16.17 -14.16 7.67
CA ILE A 403 -15.08 -13.28 7.21
C ILE A 403 -15.57 -12.51 5.98
N THR A 404 -16.11 -11.31 6.24
CA THR A 404 -16.19 -10.18 5.31
C THR A 404 -15.02 -10.19 4.34
N ARG A 405 -15.32 -10.09 3.02
CA ARG A 405 -14.37 -9.94 1.90
C ARG A 405 -12.98 -9.49 2.35
N ASN A 406 -11.96 -10.31 2.07
CA ASN A 406 -10.51 -10.10 2.18
C ASN A 406 -10.10 -8.61 2.14
N TYR A 407 -10.24 -7.93 3.27
CA TYR A 407 -9.95 -6.51 3.35
C TYR A 407 -8.56 -6.33 3.93
N TRP A 408 -7.62 -5.96 3.07
CA TRP A 408 -6.29 -5.49 3.46
C TRP A 408 -6.23 -3.99 3.16
N PRO A 409 -6.19 -3.13 4.18
CA PRO A 409 -6.11 -1.68 3.97
C PRO A 409 -4.93 -1.30 3.09
N ILE A 410 -5.10 -0.33 2.20
CA ILE A 410 -4.01 0.12 1.32
C ILE A 410 -2.78 0.59 2.11
N SER A 411 -2.98 1.17 3.31
CA SER A 411 -1.89 1.58 4.20
C SER A 411 -0.98 0.44 4.65
N LYS A 412 -1.46 -0.81 4.64
CA LYS A 412 -0.65 -1.99 4.96
C LYS A 412 0.22 -2.44 3.78
N TRP A 413 -0.02 -1.93 2.57
CA TRP A 413 0.85 -2.12 1.40
C TRP A 413 1.99 -1.10 1.34
N TYR A 414 1.89 0.01 2.05
CA TYR A 414 2.93 1.02 2.05
C TYR A 414 4.16 0.53 2.82
N PRO A 415 5.38 0.83 2.35
CA PRO A 415 6.57 0.55 3.12
C PRO A 415 6.54 1.34 4.43
N ARG A 416 7.11 0.79 5.49
CA ARG A 416 7.24 1.49 6.78
C ARG A 416 8.23 2.64 6.76
N ALA A 417 9.17 2.61 5.82
CA ALA A 417 10.19 3.61 5.60
C ALA A 417 10.81 3.38 4.22
N LEU A 418 11.39 4.42 3.62
CA LEU A 418 12.23 4.27 2.42
C LEU A 418 13.70 4.05 2.77
N ARG A 419 14.11 4.47 3.98
CA ARG A 419 15.47 4.38 4.50
C ARG A 419 15.46 3.92 5.94
N LEU A 420 16.50 3.22 6.37
CA LEU A 420 16.59 2.76 7.76
C LEU A 420 16.59 3.91 8.78
N SER A 421 17.12 5.07 8.40
CA SER A 421 17.14 6.27 9.25
C SER A 421 15.76 6.88 9.53
N GLU A 422 14.72 6.50 8.77
CA GLU A 422 13.35 6.99 8.94
C GLU A 422 12.54 6.13 9.92
N LEU A 423 13.08 4.96 10.32
CA LEU A 423 12.42 4.09 11.28
C LEU A 423 12.52 4.68 12.69
N ASN A 424 11.37 4.86 13.33
CA ASN A 424 11.25 5.32 14.71
C ASN A 424 10.70 4.19 15.59
N ASN A 425 11.10 4.14 16.86
CA ASN A 425 10.60 3.19 17.87
C ASN A 425 10.72 1.70 17.44
N LEU A 426 11.93 1.27 17.09
CA LEU A 426 12.19 -0.13 16.73
C LEU A 426 11.98 -1.07 17.92
N LYS A 427 11.40 -2.24 17.64
CA LYS A 427 11.34 -3.34 18.60
C LYS A 427 12.69 -4.08 18.62
N ASN A 428 13.04 -4.70 19.75
CA ASN A 428 14.27 -5.49 19.88
C ASN A 428 14.40 -6.60 18.82
N GLU A 429 13.28 -7.18 18.36
CA GLU A 429 13.29 -8.19 17.29
C GLU A 429 13.63 -7.58 15.92
N GLU A 430 13.12 -6.38 15.64
CA GLU A 430 13.41 -5.66 14.40
C GLU A 430 14.88 -5.23 14.34
N GLU A 431 15.43 -4.74 15.46
CA GLU A 431 16.85 -4.40 15.56
C GLU A 431 17.76 -5.60 15.31
N LYS A 432 17.39 -6.79 15.81
CA LYS A 432 18.12 -8.03 15.56
C LYS A 432 18.12 -8.41 14.09
N GLU A 433 16.96 -8.36 13.42
CA GLU A 433 16.89 -8.66 11.98
C GLU A 433 17.66 -7.63 11.13
N ILE A 434 17.60 -6.34 11.48
CA ILE A 434 18.42 -5.31 10.83
C ILE A 434 19.91 -5.62 10.99
N ALA A 435 20.35 -5.94 12.21
CA ALA A 435 21.75 -6.28 12.48
C ALA A 435 22.18 -7.52 11.69
N ARG A 436 21.33 -8.55 11.65
CA ARG A 436 21.52 -9.80 10.90
C ARG A 436 21.67 -9.54 9.39
N ALA A 437 20.81 -8.73 8.80
CA ALA A 437 20.92 -8.33 7.40
C ALA A 437 22.23 -7.57 7.12
N ILE A 438 22.59 -6.61 7.99
CA ILE A 438 23.80 -5.82 7.83
C ILE A 438 25.06 -6.69 7.95
N GLU A 439 25.09 -7.62 8.89
CA GLU A 439 26.20 -8.55 9.06
C GLU A 439 26.37 -9.45 7.83
N ALA A 440 25.29 -10.08 7.36
CA ALA A 440 25.32 -10.92 6.16
C ALA A 440 25.81 -10.13 4.94
N LEU A 441 25.30 -8.92 4.74
CA LEU A 441 25.74 -8.06 3.64
C LEU A 441 27.21 -7.61 3.79
N LYS A 442 27.68 -7.33 5.01
CA LYS A 442 29.09 -7.00 5.26
C LYS A 442 30.01 -8.16 4.88
N ASP A 443 29.62 -9.39 5.19
CA ASP A 443 30.38 -10.58 4.83
C ASP A 443 30.40 -10.81 3.33
N ILE A 444 29.24 -10.85 2.68
CA ILE A 444 29.15 -11.03 1.23
C ILE A 444 29.88 -9.92 0.47
N ASN A 445 29.84 -8.69 0.96
CA ASN A 445 30.49 -7.55 0.32
C ASN A 445 32.02 -7.68 0.23
N LYS A 446 32.65 -8.48 1.12
CA LYS A 446 34.08 -8.83 1.02
C LYS A 446 34.38 -9.57 -0.29
N TYR A 447 33.50 -10.50 -0.68
CA TYR A 447 33.64 -11.26 -1.92
C TYR A 447 33.25 -10.41 -3.13
N LEU A 448 32.10 -9.74 -3.09
CA LEU A 448 31.62 -8.90 -4.19
C LEU A 448 32.61 -7.80 -4.61
N ALA A 449 33.40 -7.28 -3.66
CA ALA A 449 34.43 -6.29 -3.94
C ALA A 449 35.48 -6.77 -4.97
N LEU A 450 35.75 -8.07 -5.06
CA LEU A 450 36.68 -8.66 -6.02
C LEU A 450 36.27 -8.42 -7.47
N ALA A 451 34.97 -8.30 -7.74
CA ALA A 451 34.40 -8.06 -9.07
C ALA A 451 33.81 -6.64 -9.22
N GLN A 452 34.10 -5.72 -8.29
CA GLN A 452 33.49 -4.37 -8.24
C GLN A 452 31.95 -4.39 -8.15
N LEU A 453 31.39 -5.40 -7.47
CA LEU A 453 29.95 -5.59 -7.29
C LEU A 453 29.46 -5.17 -5.90
N GLN A 454 30.19 -4.27 -5.23
CA GLN A 454 29.89 -3.88 -3.85
C GLN A 454 28.43 -3.45 -3.67
N VAL A 455 27.91 -3.74 -2.48
CA VAL A 455 26.56 -3.40 -2.06
C VAL A 455 26.54 -1.96 -1.52
N GLY A 456 25.68 -1.12 -2.09
CA GLY A 456 25.46 0.25 -1.61
C GLY A 456 24.43 0.33 -0.48
N TYR A 457 24.33 1.50 0.15
CA TYR A 457 23.38 1.76 1.25
C TYR A 457 21.91 1.47 0.88
N ARG A 458 21.52 1.70 -0.38
CA ARG A 458 20.16 1.41 -0.85
C ARG A 458 19.79 -0.07 -0.71
N ILE A 459 20.66 -0.96 -1.21
CA ILE A 459 20.40 -2.40 -1.16
C ILE A 459 20.39 -2.87 0.30
N ARG A 460 21.28 -2.35 1.14
CA ARG A 460 21.28 -2.61 2.58
C ARG A 460 19.93 -2.26 3.20
N ASP A 461 19.43 -1.06 2.95
CA ASP A 461 18.18 -0.59 3.52
C ASP A 461 16.99 -1.43 3.01
N GLU A 462 16.96 -1.76 1.71
CA GLU A 462 15.92 -2.60 1.12
C GLU A 462 15.89 -4.03 1.68
N VAL A 463 17.06 -4.67 1.86
CA VAL A 463 17.14 -6.02 2.46
C VAL A 463 16.68 -5.98 3.92
N ALA A 464 17.12 -4.99 4.70
CA ALA A 464 16.71 -4.87 6.10
C ALA A 464 15.21 -4.55 6.25
N LEU A 465 14.68 -3.63 5.42
CA LEU A 465 13.24 -3.33 5.39
C LEU A 465 12.40 -4.53 4.95
N PHE A 466 12.92 -5.36 4.03
CA PHE A 466 12.28 -6.62 3.66
C PHE A 466 12.14 -7.56 4.86
N LEU A 467 13.18 -7.72 5.68
CA LEU A 467 13.09 -8.55 6.89
C LEU A 467 12.08 -8.01 7.90
N ILE A 468 12.05 -6.70 8.11
CA ILE A 468 11.07 -6.07 9.00
C ILE A 468 9.65 -6.34 8.52
N ASN A 469 9.39 -6.20 7.23
CA ASN A 469 8.08 -6.49 6.65
C ASN A 469 7.75 -7.99 6.71
N ALA A 470 8.77 -8.86 6.62
CA ALA A 470 8.62 -10.31 6.71
C ALA A 470 8.26 -10.77 8.13
N LEU A 471 8.74 -10.09 9.19
CA LEU A 471 8.38 -10.39 10.58
C LEU A 471 6.87 -10.34 10.83
N GLU A 472 6.15 -9.44 10.13
CA GLU A 472 4.70 -9.33 10.28
C GLU A 472 3.92 -10.53 9.70
N ILE A 473 4.54 -11.32 8.82
CA ILE A 473 3.92 -12.49 8.16
C ILE A 473 4.84 -13.72 8.22
N GLN A 474 5.68 -13.82 9.25
CA GLN A 474 6.73 -14.82 9.35
C GLN A 474 6.20 -16.25 9.24
N GLU A 475 4.98 -16.52 9.74
CA GLU A 475 4.36 -17.84 9.66
C GLU A 475 3.97 -18.26 8.23
N SER A 476 3.95 -17.32 7.27
CA SER A 476 3.69 -17.59 5.85
C SER A 476 4.96 -18.00 5.08
N PHE A 477 6.16 -17.77 5.64
CA PHE A 477 7.43 -18.20 5.04
C PHE A 477 7.69 -19.68 5.32
N LYS A 478 6.86 -20.52 4.70
CA LYS A 478 6.91 -21.98 4.80
C LYS A 478 6.65 -22.64 3.45
N GLY A 479 7.20 -23.83 3.23
CA GLY A 479 6.82 -24.69 2.11
C GLY A 479 5.52 -25.44 2.36
N ARG A 480 5.01 -26.15 1.34
CA ARG A 480 3.83 -27.02 1.46
C ARG A 480 3.98 -28.13 2.48
N ASN A 481 5.20 -28.62 2.71
CA ASN A 481 5.47 -29.61 3.75
C ASN A 481 5.77 -28.95 5.11
N ASN A 482 5.46 -27.66 5.25
CA ASN A 482 5.66 -26.87 6.46
C ASN A 482 7.14 -26.68 6.83
N GLU A 483 8.09 -26.88 5.89
CA GLU A 483 9.47 -26.48 6.09
C GLU A 483 9.58 -24.96 6.19
N ARG A 484 10.32 -24.44 7.18
CA ARG A 484 10.51 -22.99 7.34
C ARG A 484 11.48 -22.48 6.28
N VAL A 485 11.16 -21.34 5.69
CA VAL A 485 12.03 -20.64 4.75
C VAL A 485 12.49 -19.34 5.39
N ASP A 486 13.79 -19.07 5.35
CA ASP A 486 14.35 -17.86 5.93
C ASP A 486 14.16 -16.65 4.99
N PRO A 487 13.51 -15.57 5.43
CA PRO A 487 13.35 -14.37 4.61
C PRO A 487 14.68 -13.73 4.19
N LEU A 488 15.76 -13.88 4.98
CA LEU A 488 17.08 -13.34 4.62
C LEU A 488 17.71 -14.08 3.45
N ASP A 489 17.60 -15.40 3.42
CA ASP A 489 18.03 -16.25 2.30
C ASP A 489 17.40 -15.75 0.98
N LEU A 490 16.07 -15.58 1.00
CA LEU A 490 15.31 -15.04 -0.13
C LEU A 490 15.73 -13.61 -0.48
N ALA A 491 15.89 -12.72 0.50
CA ALA A 491 16.25 -11.32 0.24
C ALA A 491 17.63 -11.20 -0.44
N LEU A 492 18.59 -12.02 -0.02
CA LEU A 492 19.92 -12.08 -0.62
C LEU A 492 19.84 -12.62 -2.06
N GLU A 493 19.06 -13.68 -2.28
CA GLU A 493 18.81 -14.22 -3.61
C GLU A 493 18.23 -13.13 -4.54
N MET A 494 17.15 -12.47 -4.12
CA MET A 494 16.43 -11.48 -4.94
C MET A 494 17.21 -10.20 -5.25
N LYS A 495 18.15 -9.79 -4.39
CA LYS A 495 18.86 -8.49 -4.51
C LYS A 495 20.33 -8.60 -4.86
N ILE A 496 20.99 -9.71 -4.56
CA ILE A 496 22.44 -9.85 -4.75
C ILE A 496 22.76 -10.66 -6.00
N LEU A 497 22.22 -11.88 -6.12
CA LEU A 497 22.57 -12.78 -7.22
C LEU A 497 22.31 -12.23 -8.62
N PRO A 498 21.20 -11.51 -8.91
CA PRO A 498 20.95 -10.88 -10.21
C PRO A 498 22.08 -9.99 -10.73
N ARG A 499 22.91 -9.46 -9.83
CA ARG A 499 24.00 -8.54 -10.14
C ARG A 499 25.28 -9.29 -10.57
N ILE A 500 25.35 -10.59 -10.33
CA ILE A 500 26.50 -11.45 -10.63
C ILE A 500 26.27 -12.08 -12.00
N VAL A 501 26.91 -11.51 -13.02
CA VAL A 501 26.80 -11.96 -14.41
C VAL A 501 28.16 -11.87 -15.07
N GLY A 502 28.55 -12.91 -15.82
CA GLY A 502 29.77 -12.93 -16.61
C GLY A 502 30.57 -14.23 -16.49
N GLY A 503 31.72 -14.26 -17.15
CA GLY A 503 32.64 -15.42 -17.19
C GLY A 503 34.04 -15.13 -16.62
N SER A 504 34.22 -13.98 -15.95
CA SER A 504 35.57 -13.57 -15.53
C SER A 504 36.08 -14.36 -14.33
N SER A 505 37.40 -14.43 -14.17
CA SER A 505 38.03 -15.04 -12.99
C SER A 505 37.63 -14.36 -11.69
N ALA A 506 37.31 -13.05 -11.73
CA ALA A 506 36.77 -12.34 -10.59
C ALA A 506 35.38 -12.86 -10.21
N ILE A 507 34.47 -13.07 -11.17
CA ILE A 507 33.14 -13.64 -10.94
C ILE A 507 33.25 -15.07 -10.39
N ARG A 508 34.17 -15.88 -10.92
CA ARG A 508 34.46 -17.23 -10.40
C ARG A 508 34.79 -17.20 -8.91
N ARG A 509 35.69 -16.30 -8.48
CA ARG A 509 36.07 -16.14 -7.07
C ARG A 509 34.92 -15.62 -6.20
N VAL A 510 34.07 -14.74 -6.74
CA VAL A 510 32.87 -14.27 -6.04
C VAL A 510 31.93 -15.44 -5.76
N ILE A 511 31.63 -16.26 -6.78
CA ILE A 511 30.70 -17.39 -6.65
C ILE A 511 31.25 -18.44 -5.68
N LEU A 512 32.54 -18.79 -5.77
CA LEU A 512 33.18 -19.71 -4.82
C LEU A 512 33.11 -19.20 -3.37
N GLY A 513 33.50 -17.94 -3.15
CA GLY A 513 33.47 -17.35 -1.82
C GLY A 513 32.06 -17.29 -1.23
N MET A 514 31.08 -16.90 -2.05
CA MET A 514 29.68 -16.87 -1.65
C MET A 514 29.08 -18.26 -1.44
N LEU A 515 29.43 -19.26 -2.27
CA LEU A 515 28.92 -20.62 -2.15
C LEU A 515 29.38 -21.25 -0.83
N GLY A 516 30.67 -21.13 -0.50
CA GLY A 516 31.18 -21.58 0.80
C GLY A 516 30.48 -20.88 1.96
N TRP A 517 30.39 -19.55 1.87
CA TRP A 517 29.74 -18.76 2.92
C TRP A 517 28.25 -19.12 3.08
N ALA A 518 27.56 -19.42 1.99
CA ALA A 518 26.16 -19.86 2.00
C ALA A 518 25.99 -21.27 2.60
N MET A 519 26.99 -22.14 2.43
CA MET A 519 26.98 -23.50 2.98
C MET A 519 27.37 -23.54 4.46
N THR A 520 28.56 -23.04 4.81
CA THR A 520 29.19 -23.22 6.13
C THR A 520 29.46 -21.91 6.87
N GLY A 521 29.31 -20.76 6.22
CA GLY A 521 29.69 -19.45 6.75
C GLY A 521 31.13 -19.03 6.47
N GLU A 522 31.94 -19.92 5.89
CA GLU A 522 33.34 -19.66 5.51
C GLU A 522 33.52 -19.78 3.99
N PRO A 523 34.38 -18.98 3.33
CA PRO A 523 34.55 -19.03 1.89
C PRO A 523 35.25 -20.31 1.42
N LEU A 524 34.90 -20.79 0.22
CA LEU A 524 35.71 -21.81 -0.46
C LEU A 524 37.01 -21.20 -0.99
N ALA A 525 38.10 -21.95 -0.85
CA ALA A 525 39.43 -21.51 -1.30
C ALA A 525 39.71 -21.91 -2.75
N THR A 526 39.23 -23.09 -3.16
CA THR A 526 39.53 -23.68 -4.46
C THR A 526 38.28 -24.24 -5.13
N ASP A 527 38.37 -24.42 -6.44
CA ASP A 527 37.37 -25.12 -7.25
C ASP A 527 37.12 -26.57 -6.80
N GLU A 528 38.16 -27.24 -6.31
CA GLU A 528 38.07 -28.62 -5.80
C GLU A 528 37.12 -28.72 -4.61
N ASP A 529 37.05 -27.67 -3.79
CA ASP A 529 36.15 -27.61 -2.64
C ASP A 529 34.66 -27.48 -3.04
N ALA A 530 34.38 -26.99 -4.26
CA ALA A 530 33.02 -26.78 -4.77
C ALA A 530 32.40 -28.04 -5.39
N TRP A 531 33.23 -28.94 -5.94
CA TRP A 531 32.75 -30.15 -6.62
C TRP A 531 31.89 -31.06 -5.74
N PRO A 532 32.29 -31.40 -4.49
CA PRO A 532 31.45 -32.25 -3.64
C PRO A 532 30.08 -31.65 -3.35
N ILE A 533 29.99 -30.32 -3.23
CA ILE A 533 28.73 -29.62 -2.99
C ILE A 533 27.84 -29.71 -4.24
N LEU A 534 28.42 -29.48 -5.42
CA LEU A 534 27.71 -29.59 -6.69
C LEU A 534 27.22 -31.02 -6.95
N GLU A 535 28.08 -32.02 -6.80
CA GLU A 535 27.73 -33.44 -7.01
C GLU A 535 26.61 -33.89 -6.07
N ASN A 536 26.66 -33.50 -4.79
CA ASN A 536 25.62 -33.81 -3.82
C ASN A 536 24.28 -33.16 -4.21
N TRP A 537 24.31 -31.89 -4.65
CA TRP A 537 23.11 -31.17 -5.08
C TRP A 537 22.51 -31.76 -6.36
N GLU A 538 23.35 -32.16 -7.32
CA GLU A 538 22.92 -32.86 -8.53
C GLU A 538 22.33 -34.24 -8.22
N GLY A 539 22.95 -35.00 -7.32
CA GLY A 539 22.43 -36.29 -6.83
C GLY A 539 21.09 -36.16 -6.11
N ALA A 540 20.79 -34.97 -5.55
CA ALA A 540 19.49 -34.62 -4.97
C ALA A 540 18.48 -34.11 -6.01
N ASN A 541 18.70 -34.33 -7.31
CA ASN A 541 17.87 -33.84 -8.42
C ASN A 541 17.79 -32.31 -8.53
N ARG A 542 18.87 -31.60 -8.20
CA ARG A 542 18.96 -30.13 -8.34
C ARG A 542 17.80 -29.40 -7.66
N THR A 543 17.51 -29.78 -6.41
CA THR A 543 16.45 -29.17 -5.60
C THR A 543 16.63 -27.66 -5.47
N ASN A 544 15.53 -26.92 -5.30
CA ASN A 544 15.55 -25.47 -5.11
C ASN A 544 16.14 -25.00 -3.75
N ALA A 545 16.59 -25.94 -2.91
CA ALA A 545 17.22 -25.70 -1.61
C ALA A 545 18.20 -26.83 -1.25
N ILE A 546 19.30 -26.48 -0.57
CA ILE A 546 20.24 -27.42 0.05
C ILE A 546 20.02 -27.39 1.57
N ASN A 547 19.33 -28.40 2.11
CA ASN A 547 18.85 -28.38 3.51
C ASN A 547 19.95 -28.25 4.57
N ASP A 548 21.15 -28.75 4.30
CA ASP A 548 22.28 -28.70 5.25
C ASP A 548 23.07 -27.37 5.19
N ALA A 549 22.69 -26.46 4.28
CA ALA A 549 23.35 -25.17 4.13
C ALA A 549 22.83 -24.13 5.13
N ARG A 550 23.69 -23.18 5.51
CA ARG A 550 23.31 -21.99 6.29
C ARG A 550 22.24 -21.15 5.57
N TYR A 551 22.33 -21.03 4.24
CA TYR A 551 21.37 -20.35 3.36
C TYR A 551 20.97 -21.30 2.22
N PRO A 552 19.97 -22.17 2.43
CA PRO A 552 19.61 -23.26 1.53
C PRO A 552 19.35 -22.87 0.07
N ARG A 553 18.59 -21.80 -0.16
CA ARG A 553 18.16 -21.39 -1.50
C ARG A 553 19.24 -20.61 -2.22
N LEU A 554 19.91 -19.70 -1.51
CA LEU A 554 21.08 -18.99 -2.01
C LEU A 554 22.18 -19.98 -2.44
N ALA A 555 22.45 -21.00 -1.62
CA ALA A 555 23.43 -22.04 -1.94
C ALA A 555 23.03 -22.86 -3.18
N ALA A 556 21.78 -23.33 -3.25
CA ALA A 556 21.28 -24.05 -4.43
C ALA A 556 21.41 -23.23 -5.71
N ARG A 557 21.09 -21.92 -5.65
CA ARG A 557 21.24 -21.02 -6.80
C ARG A 557 22.71 -20.78 -7.17
N LEU A 558 23.59 -20.62 -6.19
CA LEU A 558 25.02 -20.49 -6.42
C LEU A 558 25.63 -21.76 -7.01
N CYS A 559 25.14 -22.95 -6.65
CA CYS A 559 25.52 -24.22 -7.30
C CYS A 559 25.14 -24.23 -8.78
N LEU A 560 23.93 -23.80 -9.13
CA LEU A 560 23.51 -23.68 -10.53
C LEU A 560 24.42 -22.70 -11.31
N MET A 561 24.68 -21.52 -10.73
CA MET A 561 25.57 -20.52 -11.33
C MET A 561 27.01 -21.02 -11.46
N TRP A 562 27.50 -21.77 -10.47
CA TRP A 562 28.82 -22.38 -10.48
C TRP A 562 28.95 -23.44 -11.59
N GLY A 563 28.00 -24.37 -11.67
CA GLY A 563 27.99 -25.42 -12.71
C GLY A 563 28.06 -24.82 -14.11
N ARG A 564 27.22 -23.82 -14.40
CA ARG A 564 27.23 -23.11 -15.70
C ARG A 564 28.53 -22.37 -15.97
N LEU A 565 29.10 -21.72 -14.96
CA LEU A 565 30.37 -21.03 -15.13
C LEU A 565 31.50 -22.01 -15.51
N VAL A 566 31.46 -23.23 -14.98
CA VAL A 566 32.45 -24.27 -15.28
C VAL A 566 32.19 -24.92 -16.65
N GLU A 567 30.93 -25.22 -16.97
CA GLU A 567 30.54 -25.90 -18.22
C GLU A 567 30.57 -24.95 -19.43
N ASP A 568 29.95 -23.79 -19.31
CA ASP A 568 29.72 -22.84 -20.42
C ASP A 568 30.71 -21.67 -20.41
N GLY A 569 31.51 -21.51 -19.36
CA GLY A 569 32.43 -20.38 -19.20
C GLY A 569 31.74 -19.05 -18.91
N TYR A 570 30.43 -19.06 -18.65
CA TYR A 570 29.60 -17.90 -18.39
C TYR A 570 28.48 -18.27 -17.43
N THR A 571 28.09 -17.34 -16.54
CA THR A 571 26.93 -17.53 -15.67
C THR A 571 26.11 -16.26 -15.57
N SER A 572 24.81 -16.46 -15.33
CA SER A 572 23.87 -15.41 -14.94
C SER A 572 22.92 -15.92 -13.86
N TYR A 573 22.27 -15.01 -13.14
CA TYR A 573 21.18 -15.38 -12.23
C TYR A 573 19.96 -15.91 -12.97
N TRP A 574 19.74 -15.47 -14.20
CA TRP A 574 18.46 -15.61 -14.90
C TRP A 574 18.34 -16.94 -15.66
N LEU A 575 19.47 -17.42 -16.18
CA LEU A 575 19.63 -18.57 -17.07
C LEU A 575 21.07 -19.02 -17.13
#